data_AF-A0A2E3V1D4-F1
#
_entry.id   AF-A0A2E3V1D4-F1
#
_cell.length_a   1.000
_cell.length_b   1.000
_cell.length_c   1.000
_cell.angle_alpha   90.00
_cell.angle_beta   90.00
_cell.angle_gamma   90.00
#
_symmetry.space_group_name_H-M   'P 1'
#
loop_
_entity.id
_entity.type
_entity.pdbx_description
1 polymer ?
#
loop_
_entity_poly.entity_id
_entity_poly.type
_entity_poly.pdbx_seq_one_letter_code
_entity_poly.pdbx_strand_id
1 'polypeptide(L)'
;MDKILNTSKFIGFIAGAYLGVSGILLKSLIKNDILISQNTPKDINLDYKEISFLNNFDVSNVHGWVIPHSKNLSERPWVIIIPD
;
A
#
# COMPACT_ATOMS: atom_id res chain seq x y z
N MET A 1 6.33 48.38 11.15
CA MET A 1 5.89 47.05 11.63
C MET A 1 5.59 46.09 10.46
N ASP A 2 5.35 46.60 9.26
CA ASP A 2 4.89 45.82 8.09
C ASP A 2 5.95 44.94 7.41
N LYS A 3 7.24 45.32 7.48
CA LYS A 3 8.34 44.51 6.91
C LYS A 3 8.45 43.14 7.59
N ILE A 4 8.27 43.07 8.91
CA ILE A 4 8.38 41.83 9.69
C ILE A 4 7.23 40.86 9.33
N LEU A 5 6.03 41.39 9.11
CA LEU A 5 4.84 40.62 8.75
C LEU A 5 4.94 40.00 7.34
N ASN A 6 5.59 40.70 6.40
CA ASN A 6 5.81 40.17 5.05
C ASN A 6 6.90 39.09 5.02
N THR A 7 7.97 39.24 5.82
CA THR A 7 9.04 38.22 5.91
C THR A 7 8.54 36.94 6.56
N SER A 8 7.72 37.01 7.61
CA SER A 8 7.17 35.81 8.26
C SER A 8 6.19 35.04 7.36
N LYS A 9 5.34 35.75 6.59
CA LYS A 9 4.47 35.14 5.57
C LYS A 9 5.27 34.44 4.47
N PHE A 10 6.37 35.04 4.02
CA PHE A 10 7.25 34.44 3.01
C PHE A 10 7.94 33.17 3.53
N ILE A 11 8.46 33.19 4.75
CA ILE A 11 9.07 32.01 5.38
C ILE A 11 8.02 30.91 5.60
N GLY A 12 6.82 31.26 6.06
CA GLY A 12 5.71 30.32 6.22
C GLY A 12 5.28 29.68 4.90
N PHE A 13 5.29 30.45 3.81
CA PHE A 13 5.01 29.94 2.46
C PHE A 13 6.10 28.98 1.97
N ILE A 14 7.39 29.31 2.17
CA ILE A 14 8.51 28.42 1.80
C ILE A 14 8.47 27.13 2.62
N ALA A 15 8.23 27.22 3.92
CA ALA A 15 8.14 26.05 4.80
C ALA A 15 6.94 25.16 4.43
N GLY A 16 5.77 25.75 4.18
CA GLY A 16 4.57 25.03 3.72
C GLY A 16 4.75 24.39 2.34
N ALA A 17 5.39 25.09 1.40
CA ALA A 17 5.70 24.55 0.08
C ALA A 17 6.69 23.37 0.16
N TYR A 18 7.73 23.48 1.00
CA TYR A 18 8.71 22.40 1.18
C TYR A 18 8.09 21.15 1.81
N LEU A 19 7.28 21.32 2.86
CA LEU A 19 6.54 20.21 3.50
C LEU A 19 5.48 19.59 2.58
N GLY A 20 4.81 20.41 1.76
CA GLY A 20 3.83 19.93 0.78
C GLY A 20 4.48 19.11 -0.34
N VAL A 21 5.59 19.61 -0.90
CA VAL A 21 6.32 18.92 -1.97
C VAL A 21 6.99 17.64 -1.45
N SER A 22 7.55 17.65 -0.24
CA SER A 22 8.14 16.45 0.36
C SER A 22 7.10 15.37 0.65
N GLY A 23 5.89 15.75 1.09
CA GLY A 23 4.79 14.81 1.32
C GLY A 23 4.27 14.16 0.02
N ILE A 24 4.17 14.93 -1.06
CA ILE A 24 3.76 14.41 -2.38
C ILE A 24 4.83 13.47 -2.95
N LEU A 25 6.10 13.84 -2.84
CA LEU A 25 7.21 12.99 -3.27
C LEU A 25 7.29 11.69 -2.46
N LEU A 26 7.17 11.77 -1.13
CA LEU A 26 7.16 10.57 -0.27
C LEU A 26 5.97 9.65 -0.60
N LYS A 27 4.78 10.21 -0.79
CA LYS A 27 3.59 9.45 -1.22
C LYS A 27 3.79 8.83 -2.61
N SER A 28 4.46 9.53 -3.51
CA SER A 28 4.78 9.01 -4.85
C SER A 28 5.83 7.91 -4.80
N LEU A 29 6.85 8.02 -3.95
CA LEU A 29 7.88 6.98 -3.77
C LEU A 29 7.25 5.71 -3.19
N ILE A 30 6.47 5.84 -2.11
CA ILE A 30 5.74 4.72 -1.51
C ILE A 30 4.78 4.08 -2.52
N LYS A 31 4.09 4.87 -3.35
CA LYS A 31 3.19 4.34 -4.38
C LYS A 31 3.92 3.60 -5.51
N ASN A 32 5.12 4.06 -5.87
CA ASN A 32 5.92 3.46 -6.95
C ASN A 32 6.66 2.19 -6.51
N ASP A 33 6.92 2.00 -5.22
CA ASP A 33 7.53 0.78 -4.69
C ASP A 33 6.54 -0.40 -4.56
N ILE A 34 5.23 -0.14 -4.68
CA ILE A 34 4.23 -1.22 -4.69
C ILE A 34 4.11 -1.78 -6.12
N LEU A 35 4.86 -2.84 -6.39
CA LEU A 35 4.74 -3.62 -7.61
C LEU A 35 3.49 -4.51 -7.55
N ILE A 36 2.41 -4.06 -8.21
CA ILE A 36 1.21 -4.87 -8.39
C ILE A 36 1.29 -5.57 -9.74
N SER A 37 1.46 -6.90 -9.72
CA SER A 37 1.33 -7.71 -10.92
C SER A 37 -0.12 -7.67 -11.42
N GLN A 38 -0.31 -7.50 -12.73
CA GLN A 38 -1.63 -7.61 -13.35
C GLN A 38 -2.07 -9.07 -13.53
N ASN A 39 -1.14 -10.02 -13.38
CA ASN A 39 -1.45 -11.43 -13.52
C ASN A 39 -2.22 -11.92 -12.28
N THR A 40 -3.19 -12.78 -12.51
CA THR A 40 -4.01 -13.43 -11.50
C THR A 40 -3.86 -14.95 -11.61
N PRO A 41 -4.19 -15.72 -10.56
CA PRO A 41 -4.19 -17.18 -10.66
C PRO A 41 -5.11 -17.72 -11.76
N LYS A 42 -6.13 -16.96 -12.18
CA LYS A 42 -7.00 -17.33 -13.32
C LYS A 42 -6.22 -17.43 -14.65
N ASP A 43 -5.15 -16.65 -14.82
CA ASP A 43 -4.36 -16.67 -16.06
C ASP A 43 -3.63 -18.01 -16.27
N ILE A 44 -3.51 -18.81 -15.20
CA ILE A 44 -2.98 -20.17 -15.21
C ILE A 44 -4.06 -21.23 -14.92
N ASN A 45 -5.34 -20.90 -15.16
CA ASN A 45 -6.52 -21.75 -14.93
C ASN A 45 -6.71 -22.23 -13.48
N LEU A 46 -6.28 -21.44 -12.49
CA LEU A 46 -6.55 -21.72 -11.08
C LEU A 46 -7.73 -20.88 -10.58
N ASP A 47 -8.70 -21.57 -9.96
CA ASP A 47 -9.73 -20.91 -9.16
C ASP A 47 -9.09 -20.27 -7.94
N TYR A 48 -9.46 -19.02 -7.65
CA TYR A 48 -8.95 -18.29 -6.48
C TYR A 48 -10.03 -17.39 -5.88
N LYS A 49 -9.83 -17.04 -4.61
CA LYS A 49 -10.61 -16.02 -3.90
C LYS A 49 -9.68 -14.92 -3.44
N GLU A 50 -10.05 -13.67 -3.70
CA GLU A 50 -9.37 -12.51 -3.14
C GLU A 50 -9.78 -12.34 -1.69
N ILE A 51 -8.78 -12.12 -0.82
CA ILE A 51 -8.99 -11.82 0.58
C ILE A 51 -8.24 -10.54 0.95
N SER A 52 -8.82 -9.81 1.89
CA SER A 52 -8.16 -8.70 2.56
C SER A 52 -8.36 -8.88 4.06
N PHE A 53 -7.30 -8.77 4.84
CA PHE A 53 -7.39 -8.82 6.29
C PHE A 53 -6.49 -7.77 6.92
N LEU A 54 -6.93 -7.27 8.07
CA LEU A 54 -6.15 -6.34 8.86
C LEU A 54 -5.08 -7.13 9.62
N ASN A 55 -3.82 -6.73 9.46
CA ASN A 55 -2.74 -7.22 10.28
C ASN A 55 -2.80 -6.53 11.65
N ASN A 56 -2.96 -7.31 12.72
CA ASN A 56 -3.05 -6.77 14.07
C ASN A 56 -1.73 -6.20 14.61
N PHE A 57 -0.59 -6.53 13.98
CA PHE A 57 0.73 -6.06 14.45
C PHE A 57 1.02 -4.61 14.06
N ASP A 58 0.67 -4.20 12.84
CA ASP A 58 1.00 -2.88 12.28
C ASP A 58 -0.22 -2.12 11.74
N VAL A 59 -1.44 -2.68 11.88
CA VAL A 59 -2.70 -2.12 11.39
C VAL A 59 -2.69 -1.96 9.86
N SER A 60 -1.80 -2.65 9.16
CA SER A 60 -1.78 -2.67 7.69
C SER A 60 -2.89 -3.55 7.13
N ASN A 61 -3.44 -3.17 5.99
CA ASN A 61 -4.39 -4.01 5.27
C ASN A 61 -3.60 -4.91 4.30
N VAL A 62 -3.62 -6.22 4.55
CA VAL A 62 -2.91 -7.21 3.75
C VAL A 62 -3.87 -7.79 2.72
N HIS A 63 -3.46 -7.76 1.47
CA HIS A 63 -4.20 -8.32 0.34
C HIS A 63 -3.54 -9.63 -0.11
N GLY A 64 -4.34 -10.65 -0.42
CA GLY A 64 -3.81 -11.92 -0.89
C GLY A 64 -4.84 -12.77 -1.63
N TRP A 65 -4.37 -13.88 -2.19
CA TRP A 65 -5.20 -14.86 -2.87
C TRP A 65 -5.23 -16.17 -2.09
N VAL A 66 -6.43 -16.73 -1.95
CA VAL A 66 -6.64 -18.09 -1.46
C VAL A 66 -6.96 -18.96 -2.66
N ILE A 67 -6.10 -19.92 -2.95
CA ILE A 67 -6.26 -20.87 -4.06
C ILE A 67 -6.71 -22.22 -3.45
N PRO A 68 -8.01 -22.53 -3.44
CA PRO A 68 -8.49 -23.78 -2.88
C PRO A 68 -8.13 -24.95 -3.79
N HIS A 69 -7.52 -25.99 -3.23
CA HIS A 69 -7.24 -27.23 -3.96
C HIS A 69 -8.51 -27.98 -4.38
N SER A 70 -9.62 -27.83 -3.63
CA SER A 70 -10.92 -28.39 -3.98
C SER A 70 -12.06 -27.53 -3.43
N LYS A 71 -13.28 -27.71 -3.96
CA LYS A 71 -14.48 -27.01 -3.47
C LYS A 71 -14.79 -27.28 -1.99
N ASN A 72 -14.29 -28.38 -1.42
CA ASN A 72 -14.41 -28.71 -0.02
C ASN A 72 -13.14 -28.33 0.74
N LEU A 73 -13.29 -27.39 1.69
CA LEU A 73 -12.30 -27.01 2.70
C LEU A 73 -12.16 -28.11 3.77
N SER A 74 -11.84 -29.35 3.39
CA SER A 74 -11.63 -30.42 4.38
C SER A 74 -10.15 -30.49 4.76
N GLU A 75 -9.81 -30.19 6.01
CA GLU A 75 -8.63 -30.60 6.83
C GLU A 75 -7.26 -30.78 6.16
N ARG A 76 -7.04 -30.20 4.98
CA ARG A 76 -5.76 -30.30 4.28
C ARG A 76 -4.81 -29.20 4.75
N PRO A 77 -3.50 -29.48 4.74
CA PRO A 77 -2.51 -28.49 5.10
C PRO A 77 -2.54 -27.31 4.12
N TRP A 78 -2.41 -26.11 4.67
CA TRP A 78 -2.27 -24.87 3.92
C TRP A 78 -0.81 -24.55 3.69
N VAL A 79 -0.49 -24.07 2.50
CA VAL A 79 0.84 -23.52 2.17
C VAL A 79 0.70 -22.01 2.08
N ILE A 80 1.52 -21.28 2.82
CA ILE A 80 1.59 -19.82 2.78
C ILE A 80 2.84 -19.45 2.00
N ILE A 81 2.67 -18.75 0.88
CA ILE A 81 3.76 -18.24 0.06
C ILE A 81 3.86 -16.74 0.35
N ILE A 82 5.01 -16.32 0.87
CA ILE A 82 5.35 -14.91 1.10
C ILE A 82 6.38 -14.55 0.04
N PRO A 83 6.10 -13.61 -0.88
CA PRO A 83 7.10 -13.14 -1.83
C PRO A 83 8.20 -12.37 -1.08
N ASP A 84 9.45 -12.53 -1.53
CA ASP A 84 10.63 -11.78 -1.03
C ASP A 84 10.56 -10.28 -1.39
#